data_AF-A0A4Y9Y6Y7-F1
#
_entry.id   AF-A0A4Y9Y6Y7-F1
#
_cell.length_a   1.000
_cell.length_b   1.000
_cell.length_c   1.000
_cell.angle_alpha   90.00
_cell.angle_beta   90.00
_cell.angle_gamma   90.00
#
_symmetry.space_group_name_H-M   'P 1'
#
loop_
_entity.id
_entity.type
_entity.pdbx_description
1 polymer ?
#
loop_
_entity_poly.entity_id
_entity_poly.type
_entity_poly.pdbx_seq_one_letter_code
_entity_poly.pdbx_strand_id
1 'polypeptide(L)'
;MLLSPCRRRRFRSADAGPIRDKKSPCHHCLAAPDEGEHFPVCRGCHMVAFCGKACQQAAWPSHRSMCDYYYALRRETRRAVDADPDVASQQAAQGVPPLEVRAELFRDFIELYTYTAQWALYAALREEHGENTDDYNRTLLTIYLTYRGDCNGDPSRAYYVTGAGLTYVGGGVAPLPPGVDSQKPPPYHGLPTMVWP
;
A
#
# COMPACT_ATOMS: atom_id res chain seq x y z
N MET A 1 36.17 -1.90 0.95
CA MET A 1 35.57 -0.98 1.95
C MET A 1 34.80 -1.83 2.96
N LEU A 2 35.31 -1.99 4.17
CA LEU A 2 34.60 -2.72 5.23
C LEU A 2 33.60 -1.75 5.85
N LEU A 3 32.30 -1.98 5.62
CA LEU A 3 31.24 -1.20 6.26
C LEU A 3 31.38 -1.38 7.77
N SER A 4 31.52 -0.26 8.49
CA SER A 4 31.57 -0.26 9.95
C SER A 4 30.36 -1.02 10.51
N PRO A 5 30.54 -1.97 11.45
CA PRO A 5 29.45 -2.79 11.96
C PRO A 5 28.41 -1.89 12.66
N CYS A 6 27.16 -1.90 12.16
CA CYS A 6 26.03 -1.24 12.80
C CYS A 6 25.82 -1.92 14.18
N ARG A 7 26.35 -1.33 15.26
CA ARG A 7 26.15 -1.84 16.62
C ARG A 7 24.65 -1.83 16.94
N ARG A 8 24.08 -3.03 17.10
CA ARG A 8 22.67 -3.27 17.45
C ARG A 8 22.32 -2.51 18.73
N ARG A 9 21.34 -1.62 18.67
CA ARG A 9 20.63 -1.11 19.86
C ARG A 9 19.27 -1.78 19.90
N ARG A 10 18.99 -2.50 20.98
CA ARG A 10 17.62 -2.93 21.33
C ARG A 10 16.77 -1.69 21.64
N PHE A 11 15.59 -1.57 21.04
CA PHE A 11 14.29 -1.34 21.74
C PHE A 11 13.16 -0.87 20.80
N ARG A 12 12.01 -1.57 20.87
CA ARG A 12 10.65 -1.06 21.24
C ARG A 12 9.71 -2.23 21.57
N SER A 13 8.76 -2.01 22.51
CA SER A 13 7.77 -3.01 22.97
C SER A 13 6.77 -3.40 21.88
N ALA A 14 6.03 -4.48 22.14
CA ALA A 14 5.00 -5.08 21.28
C ALA A 14 3.80 -4.16 20.94
N ASP A 15 3.77 -2.92 21.45
CA ASP A 15 2.72 -1.92 21.22
C ASP A 15 2.92 -1.08 19.94
N ALA A 16 3.90 -1.44 19.10
CA ALA A 16 3.99 -0.88 17.76
C ALA A 16 2.74 -1.31 16.99
N GLY A 17 1.86 -0.35 16.72
CA GLY A 17 0.53 -0.53 16.12
C GLY A 17 0.48 -1.43 14.87
N PRO A 18 -0.74 -1.76 14.41
CA PRO A 18 -0.96 -2.78 13.40
C PRO A 18 -0.20 -2.44 12.12
N ILE A 19 0.88 -3.21 11.96
CA ILE A 19 1.57 -3.56 10.74
C ILE A 19 2.30 -2.37 10.08
N ARG A 20 3.59 -2.33 10.39
CA ARG A 20 4.61 -2.15 9.38
C ARG A 20 5.27 -3.49 9.20
N ASP A 21 5.79 -3.73 8.01
CA ASP A 21 6.69 -4.84 7.74
C ASP A 21 7.77 -4.91 8.83
N LYS A 22 7.52 -5.73 9.87
CA LYS A 22 8.39 -5.80 11.05
C LYS A 22 9.79 -6.25 10.66
N LYS A 23 9.92 -6.79 9.44
CA LYS A 23 11.12 -7.35 8.83
C LYS A 23 11.77 -6.44 7.79
N SER A 24 11.31 -5.20 7.60
CA SER A 24 11.91 -4.29 6.61
C SER A 24 13.42 -4.11 6.89
N PRO A 25 14.31 -4.41 5.94
CA PRO A 25 15.74 -4.28 6.13
C PRO A 25 16.13 -2.80 6.25
N CYS A 26 17.30 -2.53 6.83
CA CYS A 26 17.83 -1.19 6.89
C CYS A 26 18.05 -0.64 5.48
N HIS A 27 17.44 0.49 5.15
CA HIS A 27 17.56 1.12 3.83
C HIS A 27 18.98 1.54 3.44
N HIS A 28 19.90 1.67 4.41
CA HIS A 28 21.29 2.01 4.14
C HIS A 28 22.20 0.77 3.99
N CYS A 29 22.23 -0.08 5.01
CA CYS A 29 23.18 -1.19 5.10
C CYS A 29 22.58 -2.56 4.77
N LEU A 30 21.28 -2.61 4.48
CA LEU A 30 20.51 -3.82 4.15
C LEU A 30 20.51 -4.91 5.23
N ALA A 31 21.00 -4.62 6.44
CA ALA A 31 20.84 -5.52 7.58
C ALA A 31 19.35 -5.82 7.76
N ALA A 32 19.01 -7.07 8.10
CA ALA A 32 17.67 -7.42 8.54
C ALA A 32 17.56 -7.25 10.06
N PRO A 33 16.38 -6.89 10.61
CA PRO A 33 16.14 -6.99 12.04
C PRO A 33 16.18 -8.46 12.49
N ASP A 34 16.52 -8.70 13.75
CA ASP A 34 16.42 -10.05 14.34
C ASP A 34 14.96 -10.50 14.40
N GLU A 35 14.73 -11.81 14.57
CA GLU A 35 13.39 -12.36 14.69
C GLU A 35 12.63 -11.70 15.86
N GLY A 36 11.46 -11.14 15.55
CA GLY A 36 10.63 -10.40 16.52
C GLY A 36 11.06 -8.95 16.76
N GLU A 37 12.21 -8.51 16.26
CA GLU A 37 12.63 -7.10 16.29
C GLU A 37 12.13 -6.33 15.06
N HIS A 38 12.18 -5.01 15.13
CA HIS A 38 11.91 -4.11 14.01
C HIS A 38 12.83 -2.89 14.09
N PHE A 39 13.22 -2.36 12.94
CA PHE A 39 13.98 -1.12 12.91
C PHE A 39 13.09 0.11 13.02
N PRO A 40 13.57 1.21 13.63
CA PRO A 40 12.85 2.46 13.60
C PRO A 40 12.72 2.96 12.16
N VAL A 41 11.51 3.39 11.82
CA VAL A 41 11.22 4.07 10.56
C VAL A 41 11.59 5.55 10.60
N CYS A 42 11.80 6.13 9.42
CA CYS A 42 11.92 7.58 9.28
C CYS A 42 10.65 8.28 9.78
N ARG A 43 10.78 9.24 10.71
CA ARG A 43 9.66 10.01 11.27
C ARG A 43 9.03 11.01 10.29
N GLY A 44 9.71 11.37 9.21
CA GLY A 44 9.17 12.24 8.16
C GLY A 44 8.22 11.46 7.25
N CYS A 45 8.80 10.66 6.36
CA CYS A 45 8.05 9.95 5.34
C CYS A 45 7.33 8.70 5.82
N HIS A 46 7.76 8.09 6.93
CA HIS A 46 7.17 6.85 7.43
C HIS A 46 7.34 5.64 6.49
N MET A 47 8.20 5.74 5.46
CA MET A 47 8.34 4.76 4.37
C MET A 47 9.52 3.78 4.52
N VAL A 48 10.64 4.21 5.10
CA VAL A 48 11.87 3.41 5.15
C VAL A 48 12.35 3.20 6.59
N ALA A 49 12.97 2.06 6.84
CA ALA A 49 13.51 1.67 8.14
C ALA A 49 15.05 1.77 8.18
N PHE A 50 15.60 2.07 9.36
CA PHE A 50 17.06 2.17 9.57
C PHE A 50 17.48 1.47 10.87
N CYS A 51 18.58 0.69 10.85
CA CYS A 51 19.12 0.06 12.08
C CYS A 51 19.50 1.08 13.17
N GLY A 52 19.67 2.36 12.80
CA GLY A 52 19.87 3.44 13.74
C GLY A 52 20.12 4.79 13.07
N LYS A 53 20.33 5.82 13.89
CA LYS A 53 20.55 7.21 13.44
C LYS A 53 21.74 7.35 12.49
N ALA A 54 22.82 6.59 12.71
CA ALA A 54 24.00 6.61 11.85
C ALA A 54 23.67 6.20 10.40
N CYS A 55 22.92 5.10 10.22
CA CYS A 55 22.48 4.65 8.90
C CYS A 55 21.47 5.62 8.26
N GLN A 56 20.58 6.22 9.07
CA GLN A 56 19.67 7.26 8.57
C GLN A 56 20.43 8.48 8.04
N GLN A 57 21.45 8.95 8.77
CA GLN A 57 22.28 10.09 8.36
C GLN A 57 23.11 9.77 7.11
N ALA A 58 23.68 8.58 7.04
CA ALA A 58 24.47 8.14 5.89
C ALA A 58 23.61 8.01 4.61
N ALA A 59 22.37 7.53 4.72
CA ALA A 59 21.43 7.49 3.60
C ALA A 59 20.70 8.81 3.34
N TRP A 60 20.88 9.84 4.17
CA TRP A 60 20.13 11.10 4.05
C TRP A 60 20.27 11.78 2.69
N PRO A 61 21.46 11.86 2.06
CA PRO A 61 21.61 12.52 0.75
C PRO A 61 20.72 11.92 -0.35
N SER A 62 20.58 10.59 -0.39
CA SER A 62 19.72 9.91 -1.36
C SER A 62 18.26 9.81 -0.90
N HIS A 63 18.01 9.77 0.41
CA HIS A 63 16.67 9.65 0.97
C HIS A 63 15.88 10.96 0.98
N ARG A 64 16.56 12.11 1.07
CA ARG A 64 15.92 13.41 1.35
C ARG A 64 14.80 13.78 0.38
N SER A 65 15.03 13.69 -0.93
CA SER A 65 14.04 14.08 -1.94
C SER A 65 12.75 13.25 -1.82
N MET A 66 12.90 11.93 -1.72
CA MET A 66 11.81 11.00 -1.45
C MET A 66 11.12 11.33 -0.12
N CYS A 67 11.90 11.62 0.93
CA CYS A 67 11.37 11.93 2.24
C CYS A 67 10.48 13.18 2.23
N ASP A 68 10.96 14.24 1.59
CA ASP A 68 10.26 15.53 1.49
C ASP A 68 8.95 15.38 0.70
N TYR A 69 8.95 14.61 -0.39
CA TYR A 69 7.75 14.30 -1.19
C TYR A 69 6.68 13.60 -0.35
N TYR A 70 7.02 12.46 0.28
CA TYR A 70 6.03 11.71 1.08
C TYR A 70 5.61 12.45 2.34
N TYR A 71 6.51 13.25 2.94
CA TYR A 71 6.15 14.11 4.06
C TYR A 71 5.12 15.17 3.65
N ALA A 72 5.32 15.84 2.51
CA ALA A 72 4.38 16.80 1.97
C ALA A 72 3.01 16.17 1.66
N LEU A 73 3.02 15.02 0.97
CA LEU A 73 1.81 14.27 0.63
C LEU A 73 1.02 13.90 1.89
N ARG A 74 1.67 13.31 2.91
CA ARG A 74 1.01 12.96 4.18
C ARG A 74 0.43 14.18 4.88
N ARG A 75 1.15 15.31 4.87
CA ARG A 75 0.68 16.56 5.49
C ARG A 75 -0.55 17.09 4.76
N GLU A 76 -0.58 17.02 3.43
CA GLU A 76 -1.71 17.42 2.61
C GLU A 76 -2.92 16.51 2.82
N THR A 77 -2.74 15.18 2.79
CA THR A 77 -3.79 14.22 3.11
C THR A 77 -4.42 14.50 4.47
N ARG A 78 -3.58 14.72 5.50
CA ARG A 78 -4.06 15.04 6.84
C ARG A 78 -4.88 16.33 6.86
N ARG A 79 -4.39 17.38 6.19
CA ARG A 79 -5.13 18.65 6.08
C ARG A 79 -6.47 18.49 5.36
N ALA A 80 -6.52 17.69 4.30
CA ALA A 80 -7.76 17.43 3.57
C ALA A 80 -8.80 16.71 4.44
N VAL A 81 -8.36 15.76 5.28
CA VAL A 81 -9.21 15.09 6.26
C VAL A 81 -9.66 16.05 7.35
N ASP A 82 -8.73 16.81 7.93
CA ASP A 82 -9.02 17.74 9.02
C ASP A 82 -9.93 18.91 8.57
N ALA A 83 -9.94 19.25 7.28
CA ALA A 83 -10.76 20.31 6.71
C ALA A 83 -12.26 19.97 6.64
N ASP A 84 -12.62 18.69 6.68
CA ASP A 84 -14.01 18.23 6.66
C ASP A 84 -14.33 17.38 7.90
N PRO A 85 -14.67 18.04 9.04
CA PRO A 85 -14.97 17.33 10.29
C PRO A 85 -16.24 16.47 10.21
N ASP A 86 -17.13 16.73 9.25
CA ASP A 86 -18.34 15.93 9.05
C ASP A 86 -17.98 14.58 8.42
N VAL A 87 -17.08 14.56 7.44
CA VAL A 87 -16.56 13.30 6.86
C VAL A 87 -15.90 12.43 7.93
N ALA A 88 -15.09 13.00 8.82
CA ALA A 88 -14.46 12.26 9.91
C ALA A 88 -15.51 11.68 10.89
N SER A 89 -16.53 12.48 11.23
CA SER A 89 -17.62 12.09 12.14
C SER A 89 -18.50 10.99 11.54
N GLN A 90 -18.85 11.10 10.26
CA GLN A 90 -19.62 10.10 9.52
C GLN A 90 -18.85 8.78 9.42
N GLN A 91 -17.55 8.82 9.15
CA GLN A 91 -16.70 7.62 9.12
C GLN A 91 -16.65 6.93 10.48
N ALA A 92 -16.47 7.69 11.56
CA ALA A 92 -16.50 7.15 12.92
C ALA A 92 -17.85 6.51 13.26
N ALA A 93 -18.97 7.14 12.87
CA ALA A 93 -20.31 6.58 13.06
C ALA A 93 -20.53 5.26 12.30
N GLN A 94 -19.84 5.07 11.18
CA GLN A 94 -19.86 3.83 10.39
C GLN A 94 -18.88 2.76 10.89
N GLY A 95 -18.15 3.01 11.98
CA GLY A 95 -17.08 2.11 12.46
C GLY A 95 -15.89 2.03 11.51
N VAL A 96 -15.77 2.98 10.57
CA VAL A 96 -14.66 3.07 9.64
C VAL A 96 -13.50 3.76 10.37
N PRO A 97 -12.29 3.18 10.41
CA PRO A 97 -11.18 3.81 11.11
C PRO A 97 -10.72 5.08 10.40
N PRO A 98 -9.98 5.96 11.12
CA PRO A 98 -9.44 7.20 10.56
C PRO A 98 -8.70 6.97 9.24
N LEU A 99 -8.71 7.98 8.35
CA LEU A 99 -8.10 7.84 7.02
C LEU A 99 -6.63 7.42 7.11
N GLU A 100 -5.89 7.89 8.12
CA GLU A 100 -4.49 7.52 8.32
C GLU A 100 -4.32 6.01 8.49
N VAL A 101 -5.17 5.38 9.31
CA VAL A 101 -5.13 3.93 9.55
C VAL A 101 -5.50 3.18 8.27
N ARG A 102 -6.51 3.66 7.52
CA ARG A 102 -6.87 3.05 6.24
C ARG A 102 -5.78 3.21 5.18
N ALA A 103 -5.12 4.35 5.11
CA ALA A 103 -4.02 4.59 4.18
C ALA A 103 -2.81 3.70 4.50
N GLU A 104 -2.58 3.41 5.78
CA GLU A 104 -1.58 2.43 6.23
C GLU A 104 -1.97 1.00 5.80
N LEU A 105 -3.19 0.55 6.14
CA LEU A 105 -3.71 -0.76 5.71
C LEU A 105 -3.71 -0.93 4.18
N PHE A 106 -4.03 0.14 3.45
CA PHE A 106 -4.00 0.13 1.98
C PHE A 106 -2.60 -0.12 1.45
N ARG A 107 -1.60 0.56 2.01
CA ARG A 107 -0.21 0.39 1.59
C ARG A 107 0.25 -1.04 1.81
N ASP A 108 0.00 -1.57 3.00
CA ASP A 108 0.38 -2.93 3.35
C ASP A 108 -0.37 -3.97 2.49
N PHE A 109 -1.64 -3.72 2.19
CA PHE A 109 -2.42 -4.55 1.25
C PHE A 109 -1.76 -4.54 -0.14
N ILE A 110 -1.41 -3.38 -0.68
CA ILE A 110 -0.76 -3.28 -1.99
C ILE A 110 0.59 -3.98 -1.98
N GLU A 111 1.40 -3.80 -0.95
CA GLU A 111 2.70 -4.47 -0.82
C GLU A 111 2.54 -6.00 -0.78
N LEU A 112 1.64 -6.50 0.05
CA LEU A 112 1.34 -7.93 0.17
C LEU A 112 0.88 -8.55 -1.16
N TYR A 113 0.07 -7.82 -1.92
CA TYR A 113 -0.51 -8.30 -3.18
C TYR A 113 0.22 -7.81 -4.43
N THR A 114 1.39 -7.18 -4.31
CA THR A 114 2.11 -6.60 -5.47
C THR A 114 2.40 -7.66 -6.52
N TYR A 115 2.89 -8.83 -6.11
CA TYR A 115 3.19 -9.94 -7.03
C TYR A 115 1.92 -10.47 -7.71
N THR A 116 0.83 -10.64 -6.96
CA THR A 116 -0.46 -11.07 -7.51
C THR A 116 -1.01 -10.06 -8.51
N ALA A 117 -0.92 -8.76 -8.21
CA ALA A 117 -1.35 -7.69 -9.11
C ALA A 117 -0.51 -7.65 -10.40
N GLN A 118 0.81 -7.86 -10.31
CA GLN A 118 1.69 -7.96 -11.48
C GLN A 118 1.32 -9.14 -12.37
N TRP A 119 1.04 -10.31 -11.79
CA TRP A 119 0.58 -11.47 -12.54
C TRP A 119 -0.80 -11.29 -13.17
N ALA A 120 -1.73 -10.66 -12.45
CA ALA A 120 -3.04 -10.32 -12.98
C ALA A 120 -2.92 -9.39 -14.20
N LEU A 121 -2.06 -8.37 -14.12
CA LEU A 121 -1.78 -7.48 -15.25
C LEU A 121 -1.20 -8.25 -16.44
N TYR A 122 -0.19 -9.09 -16.20
CA TYR A 122 0.42 -9.90 -17.26
C TYR A 122 -0.59 -10.83 -17.94
N ALA A 123 -1.42 -11.53 -17.15
CA ALA A 123 -2.44 -12.44 -17.67
C ALA A 123 -3.49 -11.69 -18.49
N ALA A 124 -3.99 -10.56 -17.97
CA ALA A 124 -4.98 -9.75 -18.66
C ALA A 124 -4.44 -9.20 -20.00
N LEU A 125 -3.17 -8.74 -20.02
CA LEU A 125 -2.52 -8.27 -21.25
C LEU A 125 -2.37 -9.37 -22.29
N ARG A 126 -1.97 -10.58 -21.86
CA ARG A 126 -1.81 -11.73 -22.75
C ARG A 126 -3.15 -12.18 -23.33
N GLU A 127 -4.22 -12.10 -22.54
CA GLU A 127 -5.58 -12.41 -22.99
C GLU A 127 -6.09 -11.39 -24.01
N GLU A 128 -5.90 -10.09 -23.77
CA GLU A 128 -6.40 -9.03 -24.65
C GLU A 128 -5.60 -8.89 -25.96
N HIS A 129 -4.29 -9.12 -25.93
CA HIS A 129 -3.40 -8.80 -27.05
C HIS A 129 -2.60 -10.01 -27.60
N GLY A 130 -2.73 -11.19 -27.00
CA GLY A 130 -1.97 -12.38 -27.40
C GLY A 130 -0.52 -12.38 -26.89
N GLU A 131 0.31 -13.29 -27.43
CA GLU A 131 1.68 -13.52 -26.95
C GLU A 131 2.71 -12.46 -27.38
N ASN A 132 2.36 -11.57 -28.32
CA ASN A 132 3.28 -10.59 -28.92
C ASN A 132 2.99 -9.14 -28.48
N THR A 133 2.46 -8.96 -27.27
CA THR A 133 2.15 -7.61 -26.77
C THR A 133 3.38 -6.93 -26.18
N ASP A 134 3.87 -5.91 -26.88
CA ASP A 134 4.96 -5.04 -26.41
C ASP A 134 4.43 -3.78 -25.68
N ASP A 135 3.10 -3.61 -25.56
CA ASP A 135 2.48 -2.36 -25.10
C ASP A 135 2.28 -2.27 -23.58
N TYR A 136 3.28 -2.72 -22.82
CA TYR A 136 3.29 -2.62 -21.36
C TYR A 136 3.37 -1.16 -20.87
N ASN A 137 3.82 -0.25 -21.72
CA ASN A 137 4.05 1.14 -21.34
C ASN A 137 2.79 2.02 -21.40
N ARG A 138 1.72 1.56 -22.05
CA ARG A 138 0.49 2.33 -22.21
C ARG A 138 -0.74 1.66 -21.62
N THR A 139 -0.63 0.43 -21.14
CA THR A 139 -1.77 -0.24 -20.52
C THR A 139 -1.67 -0.21 -19.00
N LEU A 140 -2.75 0.21 -18.35
CA LEU A 140 -2.91 0.26 -16.90
C LEU A 140 -3.94 -0.78 -16.47
N LEU A 141 -3.60 -1.59 -15.46
CA LEU A 141 -4.60 -2.37 -14.73
C LEU A 141 -5.18 -1.50 -13.61
N THR A 142 -6.47 -1.21 -13.69
CA THR A 142 -7.24 -0.56 -12.62
C THR A 142 -7.93 -1.63 -11.78
N ILE A 143 -7.63 -1.70 -10.49
CA ILE A 143 -8.28 -2.60 -9.53
C ILE A 143 -9.17 -1.75 -8.61
N TYR A 144 -10.45 -2.08 -8.55
CA TYR A 144 -11.42 -1.42 -7.68
C TYR A 144 -11.48 -2.13 -6.33
N LEU A 145 -11.32 -1.36 -5.26
CA LEU A 145 -11.19 -1.87 -3.91
C LEU A 145 -12.23 -1.24 -2.98
N THR A 146 -12.85 -2.07 -2.14
CA THR A 146 -13.78 -1.63 -1.09
C THR A 146 -13.24 -2.02 0.27
N TYR A 147 -13.18 -1.05 1.19
CA TYR A 147 -12.66 -1.28 2.55
C TYR A 147 -13.54 -2.23 3.37
N ARG A 148 -12.88 -3.06 4.19
CA ARG A 148 -13.48 -4.02 5.12
C ARG A 148 -13.34 -3.57 6.57
N GLY A 149 -14.47 -3.22 7.19
CA GLY A 149 -14.50 -2.86 8.61
C GLY A 149 -14.14 -4.00 9.56
N ASP A 150 -14.25 -5.25 9.12
CA ASP A 150 -14.01 -6.47 9.92
C ASP A 150 -12.57 -7.00 9.85
N CYS A 151 -11.62 -6.22 9.34
CA CYS A 151 -10.25 -6.67 9.14
C CYS A 151 -9.44 -6.82 10.43
N ASN A 152 -9.87 -6.26 11.57
CA ASN A 152 -9.13 -6.27 12.85
C ASN A 152 -7.66 -5.81 12.71
N GLY A 153 -7.38 -4.91 11.77
CA GLY A 153 -6.03 -4.44 11.48
C GLY A 153 -5.18 -5.39 10.65
N ASP A 154 -5.73 -6.49 10.13
CA ASP A 154 -5.06 -7.39 9.19
C ASP A 154 -5.14 -6.82 7.76
N PRO A 155 -4.01 -6.37 7.17
CA PRO A 155 -3.99 -5.78 5.84
C PRO A 155 -4.39 -6.78 4.77
N SER A 156 -4.13 -8.09 4.94
CA SER A 156 -4.53 -9.11 3.95
C SER A 156 -6.05 -9.20 3.79
N ARG A 157 -6.79 -8.68 4.76
CA ARG A 157 -8.27 -8.67 4.81
C ARG A 157 -8.84 -7.26 4.80
N ALA A 158 -8.04 -6.22 4.58
CA ALA A 158 -8.50 -4.85 4.68
C ALA A 158 -9.39 -4.41 3.51
N TYR A 159 -9.35 -5.11 2.37
CA TYR A 159 -10.11 -4.73 1.17
C TYR A 159 -10.71 -5.94 0.45
N TYR A 160 -11.87 -5.74 -0.17
CA TYR A 160 -12.42 -6.60 -1.21
C TYR A 160 -12.04 -6.05 -2.59
N VAL A 161 -11.68 -6.93 -3.52
CA VAL A 161 -11.64 -6.59 -4.95
C VAL A 161 -13.08 -6.63 -5.46
N THR A 162 -13.59 -5.49 -5.90
CA THR A 162 -14.96 -5.37 -6.44
C THR A 162 -15.00 -5.35 -7.97
N GLY A 163 -13.86 -5.14 -8.61
CA GLY A 163 -13.71 -5.23 -10.05
C GLY A 163 -12.27 -4.98 -10.47
N ALA A 164 -11.97 -5.25 -11.74
CA ALA A 164 -10.72 -4.88 -12.37
C ALA A 164 -10.93 -4.65 -13.87
N GLY A 165 -10.08 -3.83 -14.49
CA GLY A 165 -10.12 -3.60 -15.93
C GLY A 165 -8.81 -3.01 -16.46
N LEU A 166 -8.53 -3.27 -17.74
CA LEU A 166 -7.41 -2.65 -18.45
C LEU A 166 -7.85 -1.30 -19.03
N THR A 167 -6.95 -0.33 -19.03
CA THR A 167 -7.18 1.00 -19.60
C THR A 167 -5.95 1.46 -20.36
N TYR A 168 -6.17 2.01 -21.54
CA TYR A 168 -5.08 2.46 -22.41
C TYR A 168 -4.82 3.97 -22.25
N VAL A 169 -3.59 4.33 -21.91
CA VAL A 169 -3.13 5.71 -21.76
C VAL A 169 -2.80 6.26 -23.15
N GLY A 170 -3.74 7.01 -23.72
CA GLY A 170 -3.58 7.69 -25.02
C GLY A 170 -4.64 7.33 -26.06
N GLY A 171 -5.46 6.31 -25.79
CA GLY A 171 -6.74 6.09 -26.44
C GLY A 171 -7.80 6.77 -25.60
N GLY A 172 -8.81 7.40 -26.22
CA GLY A 172 -9.90 8.03 -25.46
C GLY A 172 -10.43 7.07 -24.39
N VAL A 173 -10.57 7.56 -23.15
CA VAL A 173 -11.04 6.76 -22.02
C VAL A 173 -12.33 6.05 -22.42
N ALA A 174 -12.30 4.71 -22.49
CA ALA A 174 -13.52 3.94 -22.69
C ALA A 174 -14.45 4.24 -21.51
N PRO A 175 -15.70 4.65 -21.73
CA PRO A 175 -16.62 4.94 -20.64
C PRO A 175 -16.75 3.73 -19.72
N LEU A 176 -16.82 3.98 -18.40
CA LEU A 176 -17.08 2.94 -17.41
C LEU A 176 -18.27 2.08 -17.83
N PRO A 177 -18.23 0.76 -17.63
CA PRO A 177 -19.36 -0.09 -17.95
C PRO A 177 -20.62 0.43 -17.22
N PRO A 178 -21.74 0.63 -17.94
CA PRO A 178 -22.97 1.09 -17.31
C PRO A 178 -23.43 0.07 -16.27
N GLY A 179 -23.62 0.51 -15.03
CA GLY A 179 -24.12 -0.34 -13.93
C GLY A 179 -23.22 -0.49 -12.71
N VAL A 180 -22.03 0.14 -12.69
CA VAL A 180 -21.29 0.33 -11.43
C VAL A 180 -21.94 1.49 -10.67
N ASP A 181 -23.00 1.17 -9.94
CA ASP A 181 -23.70 2.15 -9.10
C ASP A 181 -22.84 2.43 -7.85
N SER A 182 -22.34 3.66 -7.74
CA SER A 182 -21.42 4.10 -6.67
C SER A 182 -22.00 3.98 -5.25
N GLN A 183 -23.30 3.69 -5.12
CA GLN A 183 -24.03 3.74 -3.84
C GLN A 183 -24.39 2.39 -3.24
N LYS A 184 -24.20 1.26 -3.94
CA LYS A 184 -24.44 -0.05 -3.32
C LYS A 184 -23.65 -1.16 -4.03
N PRO A 185 -22.73 -1.87 -3.34
CA PRO A 185 -22.16 -3.06 -3.94
C PRO A 185 -23.30 -4.05 -4.24
N PRO A 186 -23.31 -4.71 -5.42
CA PRO A 186 -24.32 -5.70 -5.73
C PRO A 186 -24.30 -6.81 -4.68
N PRO A 187 -25.46 -7.40 -4.32
CA PRO A 187 -25.48 -8.60 -3.51
C PRO A 187 -24.63 -9.66 -4.24
N TYR A 188 -23.59 -10.13 -3.56
CA TYR A 188 -22.68 -11.15 -4.07
C TYR A 188 -23.45 -12.46 -4.24
N HIS A 189 -24.05 -12.68 -5.40
CA HIS A 189 -24.54 -13.98 -5.79
C HIS A 189 -23.32 -14.77 -6.26
N GLY A 190 -22.86 -15.68 -5.39
CA GLY A 190 -21.59 -16.39 -5.47
C GLY A 190 -21.13 -16.71 -6.89
N LEU A 191 -20.09 -16.01 -7.34
CA LEU A 191 -19.19 -16.57 -8.34
C LEU A 191 -18.50 -17.79 -7.72
N PRO A 192 -18.24 -18.85 -8.51
CA PRO A 192 -17.51 -20.01 -8.02
C PRO A 192 -16.17 -19.54 -7.46
N THR A 193 -15.91 -19.89 -6.22
CA THR A 193 -14.61 -19.70 -5.59
C THR A 193 -13.61 -20.46 -6.46
N MET A 194 -12.77 -19.75 -7.22
CA MET A 194 -11.57 -20.36 -7.77
C MET A 194 -10.69 -20.70 -6.57
N VAL A 195 -10.82 -21.94 -6.11
CA VAL A 195 -9.84 -22.56 -5.22
C VAL A 195 -8.60 -22.78 -6.09
N TRP A 196 -7.61 -21.93 -5.91
CA TRP A 196 -6.27 -22.20 -6.43
C TRP A 196 -5.70 -23.40 -5.66
N PRO A 197 -5.12 -24.41 -6.34
CA PRO A 197 -4.45 -25.53 -5.68
C PRO A 197 -3.23 -25.10 -4.86
#